data_AF-A0A926ACZ3-F1
#
_entry.id   AF-A0A926ACZ3-F1
#
_cell.length_a   1.000
_cell.length_b   1.000
_cell.length_c   1.000
_cell.angle_alpha   90.00
_cell.angle_beta   90.00
_cell.angle_gamma   90.00
#
_symmetry.space_group_name_H-M   'P 1'
#
loop_
_entity.id
_entity.type
_entity.pdbx_description
1 polymer ?
#
loop_
_entity_poly.entity_id
_entity_poly.type
_entity_poly.pdbx_seq_one_letter_code
_entity_poly.pdbx_strand_id
1 'polypeptide(L)'
;MPTIIRQLTPRGLMPVAYTAESLADAAQHEPADGIYTVTNTYYTTQVLKLDAHFDRMQDSAARADLPLTLDRARLRSALRGMILTAGYVDSRFRITVGRAQPDHFTLTLEPYTPPSAELVEQGVRVVT
;
A
#
# COMPACT_ATOMS: atom_id res chain seq x y z
N MET A 1 16.47 -3.83 2.95
CA MET A 1 16.30 -3.87 1.48
C MET A 1 15.44 -2.68 1.13
N PRO A 2 15.81 -1.87 0.13
CA PRO A 2 15.04 -0.69 -0.24
C PRO A 2 13.64 -1.10 -0.70
N THR A 3 12.67 -0.21 -0.49
CA THR A 3 11.28 -0.44 -0.91
C THR A 3 11.16 -0.49 -2.42
N ILE A 4 10.14 -1.18 -2.91
CA ILE A 4 9.77 -1.15 -4.32
C ILE A 4 8.59 -0.21 -4.47
N ILE A 5 8.80 0.87 -5.23
CA ILE A 5 7.80 1.91 -5.45
C ILE A 5 7.49 2.02 -6.94
N ARG A 6 6.20 1.99 -7.28
CA ARG A 6 5.71 2.22 -8.64
C ARG A 6 4.46 3.08 -8.60
N GLN A 7 4.23 3.82 -9.68
CA GLN A 7 2.97 4.51 -9.89
C GLN A 7 2.11 3.72 -10.88
N LEU A 8 0.92 3.30 -10.46
CA LEU A 8 -0.09 2.73 -11.36
C LEU A 8 -0.90 3.88 -11.94
N THR A 9 -0.67 4.18 -13.21
CA THR A 9 -1.38 5.20 -13.99
C THR A 9 -2.35 4.52 -14.96
N PRO A 10 -3.24 5.25 -15.66
CA PRO A 10 -4.08 4.69 -16.72
C PRO A 10 -3.30 3.97 -17.83
N ARG A 11 -2.01 4.29 -18.03
CA ARG A 11 -1.14 3.67 -19.04
C ARG A 11 -0.42 2.41 -18.55
N GLY A 12 -0.43 2.14 -17.24
CA GLY A 12 0.22 0.97 -16.64
C GLY A 12 1.08 1.32 -15.43
N LEU A 13 1.96 0.39 -15.04
CA LEU A 13 2.94 0.63 -13.98
C LEU A 13 4.13 1.42 -14.50
N MET A 14 4.44 2.53 -13.84
CA MET A 14 5.56 3.42 -14.16
C MET A 14 6.52 3.52 -12.98
N PRO A 15 7.83 3.74 -13.20
CA PRO A 15 8.75 4.11 -12.13
C PRO A 15 8.36 5.46 -11.52
N VAL A 16 8.61 5.63 -10.22
CA VAL A 16 8.60 6.93 -9.57
C VAL A 16 9.98 7.60 -9.67
N ALA A 17 10.06 8.91 -9.44
CA ALA A 17 11.30 9.68 -9.53
C ALA A 17 12.12 9.72 -8.21
N TYR A 18 11.74 8.92 -7.22
CA TYR A 18 12.36 8.88 -5.89
C TYR A 18 12.54 7.45 -5.39
N THR A 19 13.36 7.29 -4.35
CA THR A 19 13.58 6.03 -3.64
C THR A 19 13.29 6.23 -2.17
N ALA A 20 12.92 5.17 -1.46
CA ALA A 20 12.75 5.20 -0.01
C ALA A 20 13.18 3.88 0.62
N GLU A 21 13.67 3.94 1.86
CA GLU A 21 14.16 2.78 2.60
C GLU A 21 13.05 2.05 3.38
N SER A 22 11.90 2.70 3.59
CA SER A 22 10.73 2.10 4.23
C SER A 22 9.43 2.73 3.73
N LEU A 23 8.30 2.12 4.08
CA LEU A 23 6.98 2.68 3.89
C LEU A 23 6.79 4.04 4.58
N ALA A 24 7.41 4.23 5.75
CA ALA A 24 7.33 5.49 6.49
C ALA A 24 8.11 6.60 5.79
N ASP A 25 9.26 6.26 5.20
CA ASP A 25 10.08 7.15 4.39
C ASP A 25 9.37 7.49 3.07
N ALA A 26 8.82 6.48 2.37
CA ALA A 26 8.08 6.67 1.12
C ALA A 26 6.86 7.60 1.29
N ALA A 27 6.18 7.54 2.44
CA ALA A 27 5.02 8.37 2.74
C ALA A 27 5.34 9.88 2.75
N GLN A 28 6.59 10.29 2.94
CA GLN A 28 7.00 11.70 2.87
C GLN A 28 6.93 12.28 1.45
N HIS A 29 6.95 11.42 0.43
CA HIS A 29 6.86 11.79 -0.98
C HIS A 29 5.42 11.67 -1.54
N GLU A 30 4.50 11.14 -0.75
CA GLU A 30 3.13 10.91 -1.17
C GLU A 30 2.27 12.19 -1.03
N PRO A 31 1.16 12.31 -1.76
CA PRO A 31 0.28 13.48 -1.67
C PRO A 31 -0.23 13.72 -0.24
N ALA A 32 -0.02 14.93 0.27
CA ALA A 32 -0.50 15.34 1.60
C ALA A 32 -2.04 15.40 1.69
N ASP A 33 -2.72 15.60 0.56
CA ASP A 33 -4.18 15.71 0.43
C ASP A 33 -4.84 14.42 -0.11
N GLY A 34 -4.14 13.29 0.03
CA GLY A 34 -4.58 12.00 -0.44
C GLY A 34 -5.20 11.10 0.63
N ILE A 35 -5.56 9.90 0.20
CA ILE A 35 -5.94 8.80 1.08
C ILE A 35 -5.04 7.60 0.82
N TYR A 36 -4.99 6.68 1.78
CA TYR A 36 -4.22 5.46 1.64
C TYR A 36 -4.86 4.27 2.34
N THR A 37 -4.40 3.07 1.98
CA THR A 37 -4.54 1.88 2.81
C THR A 37 -3.20 1.16 2.92
N VAL A 38 -2.96 0.54 4.07
CA VAL A 38 -1.80 -0.30 4.36
C VAL A 38 -2.30 -1.67 4.80
N THR A 39 -1.68 -2.73 4.28
CA THR A 39 -1.92 -4.11 4.71
C THR A 39 -0.70 -4.98 4.36
N ASN A 40 -0.76 -6.25 4.71
CA ASN A 40 0.33 -7.20 4.47
C ASN A 40 -0.17 -8.38 3.64
N THR A 41 0.77 -9.04 2.97
CA THR A 41 0.55 -10.37 2.44
C THR A 41 0.90 -11.44 3.47
N TYR A 42 0.30 -12.61 3.27
CA TYR A 42 0.62 -13.88 3.91
C TYR A 42 0.78 -14.91 2.79
N TYR A 43 1.68 -15.87 2.97
CA TYR A 43 1.98 -16.88 1.96
C TYR A 43 2.23 -16.21 0.58
N THR A 44 3.05 -15.16 0.59
CA THR A 44 3.48 -14.35 -0.55
C THR A 44 2.42 -13.45 -1.15
N THR A 45 1.28 -13.98 -1.61
CA THR A 45 0.30 -13.19 -2.38
C THR A 45 -1.09 -13.10 -1.76
N GLN A 46 -1.33 -13.78 -0.64
CA GLN A 46 -2.66 -13.78 -0.01
C GLN A 46 -2.78 -12.54 0.87
N VAL A 47 -3.90 -11.82 0.77
CA VAL A 47 -4.13 -10.62 1.57
C VAL A 47 -5.44 -10.78 2.32
N LEU A 48 -5.36 -10.66 3.64
CA LEU A 48 -6.53 -10.75 4.48
C LEU A 48 -7.47 -9.56 4.21
N LYS A 49 -8.73 -9.86 3.85
CA LYS A 49 -9.79 -8.86 3.66
C LYS A 49 -9.44 -7.71 2.68
N LEU A 50 -8.74 -8.01 1.58
CA LEU A 50 -8.37 -6.98 0.59
C LEU A 50 -9.56 -6.17 0.06
N ASP A 51 -10.72 -6.80 -0.16
CA ASP A 51 -11.93 -6.06 -0.57
C ASP A 51 -12.39 -5.05 0.46
N ALA A 52 -12.34 -5.38 1.75
CA ALA A 52 -12.68 -4.45 2.82
C ALA A 52 -11.68 -3.27 2.90
N HIS A 53 -10.40 -3.52 2.58
CA HIS A 53 -9.43 -2.42 2.43
C HIS A 53 -9.80 -1.48 1.29
N PHE A 54 -10.27 -2.01 0.14
CA PHE A 54 -10.75 -1.19 -0.97
C PHE A 54 -12.04 -0.43 -0.64
N ASP A 55 -13.00 -1.08 0.02
CA ASP A 55 -14.24 -0.46 0.48
C ASP A 55 -13.92 0.74 1.38
N ARG A 56 -13.02 0.54 2.36
CA ARG A 56 -12.55 1.61 3.27
C ARG A 56 -11.87 2.75 2.53
N MET A 57 -11.15 2.46 1.44
CA MET A 57 -10.50 3.48 0.62
C MET A 57 -11.55 4.33 -0.11
N GLN A 58 -12.56 3.71 -0.72
CA GLN A 58 -13.66 4.45 -1.36
C GLN A 58 -14.45 5.30 -0.37
N ASP A 59 -14.72 4.74 0.81
CA ASP A 59 -15.42 5.44 1.89
C ASP A 59 -14.61 6.63 2.44
N SER A 60 -13.29 6.47 2.57
CA SER A 60 -12.38 7.59 2.92
C SER A 60 -12.35 8.65 1.82
N ALA A 61 -12.36 8.26 0.56
CA ALA A 61 -12.41 9.20 -0.56
C ALA A 61 -13.71 10.00 -0.57
N ALA A 62 -14.86 9.33 -0.37
CA ALA A 62 -16.17 9.96 -0.31
C ALA A 62 -16.25 11.00 0.82
N ARG A 63 -15.77 10.67 2.02
CA ARG A 63 -15.71 11.61 3.16
C ARG A 63 -14.77 12.80 2.94
N ALA A 64 -13.77 12.63 2.08
CA ALA A 64 -12.82 13.67 1.74
C ALA A 64 -13.23 14.41 0.45
N ASP A 65 -14.40 14.16 -0.15
CA ASP A 65 -14.78 14.71 -1.45
C ASP A 65 -13.71 14.46 -2.54
N LEU A 66 -13.01 13.32 -2.47
CA LEU A 66 -12.02 12.90 -3.46
C LEU A 66 -12.73 12.02 -4.51
N PRO A 67 -12.73 12.41 -5.80
CA PRO A 67 -13.49 11.71 -6.84
C PRO A 67 -12.77 10.41 -7.28
N LEU A 68 -12.80 9.39 -6.42
CA LEU A 68 -12.12 8.13 -6.61
C LEU A 68 -13.01 7.07 -7.26
N THR A 69 -12.54 6.48 -8.36
CA THR A 69 -13.10 5.24 -8.92
C THR A 69 -12.04 4.14 -8.87
N LEU A 70 -12.32 3.03 -8.16
CA LEU A 70 -11.39 1.93 -8.03
C LEU A 70 -11.61 0.84 -9.08
N ASP A 71 -10.63 0.67 -9.96
CA ASP A 71 -10.48 -0.56 -10.72
C ASP A 71 -9.74 -1.61 -9.85
N ARG A 72 -10.54 -2.37 -9.09
CA ARG A 72 -10.02 -3.38 -8.15
C ARG A 72 -9.24 -4.48 -8.86
N ALA A 73 -9.67 -4.90 -10.05
CA ALA A 73 -9.01 -5.97 -10.80
C ALA A 73 -7.61 -5.52 -11.26
N ARG A 74 -7.51 -4.29 -11.76
CA ARG A 74 -6.24 -3.68 -12.15
C ARG A 74 -5.29 -3.50 -10.96
N LEU A 75 -5.77 -2.99 -9.83
CA LEU A 75 -4.97 -2.86 -8.61
C LEU A 75 -4.44 -4.21 -8.13
N ARG A 76 -5.29 -5.25 -8.10
CA ARG A 76 -4.88 -6.61 -7.73
C ARG A 76 -3.82 -7.17 -8.67
N SER A 77 -3.99 -6.99 -9.98
CA SER A 77 -3.02 -7.46 -10.98
C SER A 77 -1.68 -6.76 -10.83
N ALA A 78 -1.69 -5.43 -10.69
CA ALA A 78 -0.50 -4.61 -10.49
C ALA A 78 0.25 -4.99 -9.21
N LEU A 79 -0.45 -5.08 -8.07
CA LEU A 79 0.14 -5.49 -6.79
C LEU A 79 0.73 -6.89 -6.87
N ARG A 80 0.00 -7.86 -7.44
CA ARG A 80 0.52 -9.23 -7.59
C ARG A 80 1.80 -9.26 -8.42
N GLY A 81 1.83 -8.55 -9.55
CA GLY A 81 3.02 -8.44 -10.38
C GLY A 81 4.22 -7.85 -9.63
N MET A 82 3.99 -6.77 -8.88
CA MET A 82 5.02 -6.16 -8.03
C MET A 82 5.51 -7.10 -6.93
N ILE A 83 4.61 -7.78 -6.22
CA ILE A 83 4.93 -8.73 -5.14
C ILE A 83 5.79 -9.88 -5.68
N LEU A 84 5.40 -10.48 -6.80
CA LEU A 84 6.15 -11.58 -7.41
C LEU A 84 7.53 -11.13 -7.90
N THR A 85 7.65 -9.90 -8.41
CA THR A 85 8.93 -9.32 -8.81
C THR A 85 9.83 -9.00 -7.62
N ALA A 86 9.24 -8.63 -6.47
CA ALA A 86 9.97 -8.29 -5.26
C ALA A 86 10.73 -9.47 -4.65
N GLY A 87 10.18 -10.69 -4.79
CA GLY A 87 10.78 -11.91 -4.25
C GLY A 87 10.78 -11.99 -2.72
N TYR A 88 9.99 -11.14 -2.03
CA TYR A 88 9.82 -11.24 -0.58
C TYR A 88 8.94 -12.44 -0.23
N VAL A 89 9.20 -13.06 0.94
CA VAL A 89 8.34 -14.13 1.46
C VAL A 89 6.93 -13.61 1.69
N ASP A 90 6.83 -12.51 2.43
CA ASP A 90 5.63 -11.72 2.65
C ASP A 90 5.98 -10.23 2.57
N SER A 91 5.02 -9.40 2.15
CA SER A 91 5.21 -7.98 1.87
C SER A 91 4.22 -7.16 2.67
N ARG A 92 4.68 -6.06 3.26
CA ARG A 92 3.82 -4.98 3.71
C ARG A 92 3.72 -3.99 2.57
N PHE A 93 2.51 -3.59 2.22
CA PHE A 93 2.31 -2.68 1.11
C PHE A 93 1.30 -1.59 1.42
N ARG A 94 1.46 -0.48 0.70
CA ARG A 94 0.62 0.70 0.77
C ARG A 94 0.14 1.08 -0.62
N ILE A 95 -1.12 1.48 -0.66
CA ILE A 95 -1.77 2.04 -1.84
C ILE A 95 -2.17 3.45 -1.47
N THR A 96 -1.65 4.43 -2.17
CA THR A 96 -1.96 5.85 -1.95
C THR A 96 -2.48 6.48 -3.21
N VAL A 97 -3.45 7.39 -3.07
CA VAL A 97 -3.97 8.20 -4.19
C VAL A 97 -4.19 9.63 -3.71
N GLY A 98 -3.76 10.59 -4.51
CA GLY A 98 -3.92 12.03 -4.25
C GLY A 98 -5.15 12.62 -4.93
N ARG A 99 -5.60 13.79 -4.46
CA ARG A 99 -6.76 14.48 -5.07
C ARG A 99 -6.48 14.97 -6.48
N ALA A 100 -5.29 15.49 -6.73
CA ALA A 100 -4.93 16.08 -8.02
C ALA A 100 -4.96 15.07 -9.18
N GLN A 101 -4.71 13.79 -8.89
CA GLN A 101 -4.66 12.71 -9.88
C GLN A 101 -5.32 11.45 -9.29
N PRO A 102 -6.67 11.40 -9.22
CA PRO A 102 -7.42 10.36 -8.50
C PRO A 102 -7.40 8.99 -9.18
N ASP A 103 -6.79 8.89 -10.37
CA ASP A 103 -6.56 7.68 -11.16
C ASP A 103 -5.08 7.24 -11.17
N HIS A 104 -4.20 7.95 -10.44
CA HIS A 104 -2.78 7.63 -10.30
C HIS A 104 -2.49 7.15 -8.88
N PHE A 105 -2.24 5.84 -8.74
CA PHE A 105 -1.97 5.23 -7.44
C PHE A 105 -0.47 5.04 -7.24
N THR A 106 0.06 5.51 -6.11
CA THR A 106 1.40 5.12 -5.64
C THR A 106 1.28 3.79 -4.91
N LEU A 107 2.01 2.79 -5.39
CA LEU A 107 2.12 1.47 -4.79
C LEU A 107 3.52 1.29 -4.22
N THR A 108 3.60 1.06 -2.92
CA THR A 108 4.86 0.90 -2.18
C THR A 108 4.87 -0.45 -1.49
N LEU A 109 5.92 -1.25 -1.67
CA LEU A 109 6.13 -2.55 -1.04
C LEU A 109 7.43 -2.55 -0.23
N GLU A 110 7.39 -3.16 0.95
CA GLU A 110 8.57 -3.50 1.74
C GLU A 110 8.43 -4.94 2.29
N PRO A 111 9.54 -5.61 2.68
CA PRO A 111 9.46 -6.90 3.33
C PRO A 111 8.65 -6.83 4.63
N TYR A 112 7.74 -7.78 4.85
CA TYR A 112 6.98 -7.85 6.09
C TYR A 112 7.67 -8.74 7.13
N THR A 113 7.93 -8.16 8.30
CA THR A 113 8.31 -8.92 9.51
C THR A 113 7.15 -8.84 10.49
N PRO A 114 6.47 -9.95 10.81
CA PRO A 114 5.38 -9.93 11.78
C PRO A 114 5.90 -9.60 13.19
N PRO A 115 5.04 -9.07 14.09
CA PRO A 115 5.36 -8.98 15.50
C PRO A 115 5.84 -10.34 16.05
N SER A 116 6.81 -10.33 16.96
CA SER A 116 7.28 -11.57 17.58
C SER A 116 6.19 -12.21 18.43
N ALA A 117 6.28 -13.54 18.63
CA ALA A 117 5.35 -14.27 19.50
C ALA A 117 5.28 -13.66 20.91
N GLU A 118 6.44 -13.28 21.46
CA GLU A 118 6.52 -12.61 22.76
C GLU A 118 5.71 -11.32 22.81
N LEU A 119 5.79 -10.46 21.78
CA LEU A 119 5.00 -9.23 21.72
C LEU A 119 3.49 -9.50 21.62
N VAL A 120 3.12 -10.57 20.92
CA VAL A 120 1.70 -10.98 20.78
C VAL A 120 1.17 -11.53 22.12
N GLU A 121 1.97 -12.33 22.83
CA GLU A 121 1.58 -12.99 24.07
C GLU A 121 1.62 -12.06 25.29
N GLN A 122 2.63 -11.19 25.37
CA GLN A 122 2.90 -10.36 26.54
C GLN A 122 2.44 -8.90 26.36
N GLY A 123 2.14 -8.50 25.12
CA GLY A 123 1.78 -7.13 24.78
C GLY A 123 2.98 -6.18 24.69
N VAL A 124 2.68 -4.93 24.33
CA VAL A 124 3.67 -3.84 24.22
C VAL A 124 3.32 -2.73 25.19
N ARG A 125 4.33 -2.05 25.73
CA ARG A 125 4.13 -0.79 26.45
C ARG A 125 3.85 0.32 25.44
N VAL A 126 2.82 1.11 25.70
CA VAL A 126 2.41 2.25 24.87
C VAL A 126 2.35 3.52 25.71
N VAL A 127 2.49 4.67 25.05
CA VAL A 127 2.28 6.00 25.65
C VAL A 127 1.08 6.61 24.95
N THR A 128 0.21 7.25 25.72
CA THR A 128 -0.99 7.98 25.24
C THR A 128 -0.79 9.47 25.37
#